data_AF-A0A968TNQ8-F1
#
_entry.id   AF-A0A968TNQ8-F1
#
_cell.length_a   1.000
_cell.length_b   1.000
_cell.length_c   1.000
_cell.angle_alpha   90.00
_cell.angle_beta   90.00
_cell.angle_gamma   90.00
#
_symmetry.space_group_name_H-M   'P 1'
#
loop_
_entity.id
_entity.type
_entity.pdbx_description
1 polymer ?
#
loop_
_entity_poly.entity_id
_entity_poly.type
_entity_poly.pdbx_seq_one_letter_code
_entity_poly.pdbx_strand_id
1 'polypeptide(L)'
;VSSRLGVHLRFGTISVRKLALVATELSPIYLNELIWREFFMQVLFHFPETVAAPFDSRYAKVEWLNNESAFARWCAGQTGYPVVDAGMRELNETGYMHNRARMITASFLTKHLLIDWRRGERYFAGKLLDFELAANVGNWQWAAGCGCDAAPYFRVFNPALQAKKFDPEGRYVQRWVPELGTSRYPEPIVDHEMARRRAIATFEKAVKGG
;
A
#
# COMPACT_ATOMS: atom_id res chain seq x y z
N VAL A 1 -2.85 -15.29 8.51
CA VAL A 1 -1.99 -15.22 9.71
C VAL A 1 -0.64 -14.65 9.28
N SER A 2 -0.01 -13.78 10.08
CA SER A 2 1.29 -13.14 9.81
C SER A 2 2.24 -13.44 10.97
N SER A 3 3.55 -13.54 10.70
CA SER A 3 4.57 -13.81 11.73
C SER A 3 4.84 -12.60 12.64
N ARG A 4 4.45 -11.38 12.22
CA ARG A 4 4.77 -10.10 12.90
C ARG A 4 6.28 -9.88 13.15
N LEU A 5 7.15 -10.54 12.39
CA LEU A 5 8.62 -10.43 12.54
C LEU A 5 9.26 -9.27 11.77
N GLY A 6 8.47 -8.41 11.09
CA GLY A 6 8.98 -7.29 10.30
C GLY A 6 9.91 -6.35 11.10
N VAL A 7 9.53 -6.02 12.34
CA VAL A 7 10.33 -5.16 13.23
C VAL A 7 11.68 -5.82 13.59
N HIS A 8 11.70 -7.13 13.82
CA HIS A 8 12.93 -7.87 14.12
C HIS A 8 13.86 -7.95 12.91
N LEU A 9 13.29 -8.12 11.70
CA LEU A 9 14.04 -8.07 10.45
C LEU A 9 14.58 -6.67 10.15
N ARG A 10 13.87 -5.62 10.54
CA ARG A 10 14.31 -4.22 10.39
C ARG A 10 15.51 -3.92 11.28
N PHE A 11 15.44 -4.28 12.56
CA PHE A 11 16.51 -3.99 13.54
C PHE A 11 17.58 -5.09 13.62
N GLY A 12 17.47 -6.14 12.80
CA GLY A 12 18.46 -7.22 12.75
C GLY A 12 18.51 -8.08 14.02
N THR A 13 17.48 -8.03 14.87
CA THR A 13 17.44 -8.86 16.10
C THR A 13 17.18 -10.33 15.80
N ILE A 14 16.78 -10.65 14.56
CA ILE A 14 16.68 -12.01 14.03
C ILE A 14 17.31 -12.04 12.62
N SER A 15 18.13 -13.06 12.36
CA SER A 15 18.77 -13.27 11.07
C SER A 15 17.77 -13.71 9.99
N VAL A 16 17.75 -13.02 8.85
CA VAL A 16 16.96 -13.40 7.67
C VAL A 16 17.36 -14.78 7.13
N ARG A 17 18.65 -15.14 7.19
CA ARG A 17 19.15 -16.45 6.76
C ARG A 17 18.61 -17.58 7.64
N LYS A 18 18.56 -17.34 8.95
CA LYS A 18 17.96 -18.30 9.90
C LYS A 18 16.47 -18.48 9.62
N LEU A 19 15.75 -17.38 9.37
CA LEU A 19 14.33 -17.44 9.02
C LEU A 19 14.09 -18.13 7.68
N ALA A 20 14.95 -17.92 6.68
CA ALA A 20 14.84 -18.58 5.38
C ALA A 20 15.00 -20.10 5.50
N LEU A 21 16.00 -20.58 6.26
CA LEU A 21 16.18 -22.02 6.52
C LEU A 21 14.94 -22.64 7.17
N VAL A 22 14.38 -21.98 8.20
CA VAL A 22 13.14 -22.43 8.85
C VAL A 22 11.95 -22.36 7.88
N ALA A 23 11.85 -21.31 7.07
CA ALA A 23 10.74 -21.09 6.14
C ALA A 23 10.72 -22.15 5.02
N THR A 24 11.88 -22.61 4.55
CA THR A 24 11.99 -23.69 3.55
C THR A 24 11.27 -24.95 4.00
N GLU A 25 11.36 -25.30 5.28
CA GLU A 25 10.71 -26.48 5.84
C GLU A 25 9.25 -26.20 6.25
N LEU A 26 8.97 -24.98 6.73
CA LEU A 26 7.68 -24.64 7.34
C LEU A 26 6.61 -24.24 6.31
N SER A 27 6.94 -23.36 5.37
CA SER A 27 5.97 -22.79 4.44
C SER A 27 6.63 -22.13 3.23
N PRO A 28 6.40 -22.63 2.01
CA PRO A 28 6.91 -21.98 0.80
C PRO A 28 6.35 -20.57 0.61
N ILE A 29 5.13 -20.30 1.11
CA ILE A 29 4.55 -18.95 1.09
C ILE A 29 5.37 -18.01 1.96
N TYR A 30 5.73 -18.44 3.18
CA TYR A 30 6.53 -17.59 4.07
C TYR A 30 7.94 -17.36 3.50
N LEU A 31 8.56 -18.39 2.91
CA LEU A 31 9.84 -18.23 2.23
C LEU A 31 9.74 -17.22 1.08
N ASN A 32 8.65 -17.27 0.30
CA ASN A 32 8.41 -16.32 -0.79
C ASN A 32 8.30 -14.87 -0.29
N GLU A 33 7.68 -14.62 0.86
CA GLU A 33 7.65 -13.28 1.47
C GLU A 33 9.06 -12.78 1.87
N LEU A 34 9.95 -13.68 2.32
CA LEU A 34 11.35 -13.33 2.57
C LEU A 34 12.11 -13.06 1.27
N ILE A 35 11.80 -13.80 0.19
CA ILE A 35 12.37 -13.55 -1.15
C ILE A 35 11.94 -12.17 -1.65
N TRP A 36 10.68 -11.76 -1.46
CA TRP A 36 10.23 -10.40 -1.83
C TRP A 36 11.00 -9.29 -1.12
N ARG A 37 11.36 -9.50 0.16
CA ARG A 37 12.23 -8.56 0.89
C ARG A 37 13.59 -8.43 0.19
N GLU A 38 14.25 -9.55 -0.11
CA GLU A 38 15.54 -9.53 -0.80
C GLU A 38 15.43 -8.96 -2.21
N PHE A 39 14.36 -9.28 -2.94
CA PHE A 39 14.10 -8.74 -4.27
C PHE A 39 14.07 -7.21 -4.27
N PHE A 40 13.31 -6.59 -3.36
CA PHE A 40 13.27 -5.14 -3.29
C PHE A 40 14.63 -4.52 -2.89
N MET A 41 15.39 -5.18 -2.02
CA MET A 41 16.76 -4.75 -1.71
C MET A 41 17.68 -4.80 -2.93
N GLN A 42 17.57 -5.85 -3.75
CA GLN A 42 18.32 -5.95 -5.01
C GLN A 42 17.87 -4.87 -6.00
N VAL A 43 16.57 -4.60 -6.15
CA VAL A 43 16.07 -3.52 -7.00
C VAL A 43 16.64 -2.18 -6.56
N LEU A 44 16.55 -1.84 -5.27
CA LEU A 44 17.07 -0.57 -4.75
C LEU A 44 18.59 -0.44 -4.94
N PHE A 45 19.34 -1.54 -4.76
CA PHE A 45 20.79 -1.54 -4.96
C PHE A 45 21.18 -1.23 -6.41
N HIS A 46 20.50 -1.83 -7.38
CA HIS A 46 20.79 -1.63 -8.80
C HIS A 46 20.18 -0.35 -9.39
N PHE A 47 19.07 0.13 -8.81
CA PHE A 47 18.30 1.27 -9.30
C PHE A 47 17.99 2.26 -8.14
N PRO A 48 19.02 2.92 -7.57
CA PRO A 48 18.86 3.80 -6.41
C PRO A 48 17.95 5.02 -6.66
N GLU A 49 17.78 5.42 -7.92
CA GLU A 49 16.87 6.48 -8.35
C GLU A 49 15.39 6.16 -8.04
N THR A 50 15.05 4.88 -7.84
CA THR A 50 13.68 4.45 -7.50
C THR A 50 13.16 5.06 -6.20
N VAL A 51 14.03 5.54 -5.32
CA VAL A 51 13.63 6.29 -4.12
C VAL A 51 12.89 7.57 -4.48
N ALA A 52 13.25 8.22 -5.59
CA ALA A 52 12.70 9.51 -6.00
C ALA A 52 11.93 9.45 -7.33
N ALA A 53 12.12 8.43 -8.15
CA ALA A 53 11.53 8.29 -9.47
C ALA A 53 10.81 6.94 -9.63
N PRO A 54 9.76 6.85 -10.48
CA PRO A 54 9.22 5.54 -10.84
C PRO A 54 10.28 4.71 -11.55
N PHE A 55 10.31 3.40 -11.27
CA PHE A 55 11.17 2.45 -11.96
C PHE A 55 10.93 2.47 -13.47
N ASP A 56 9.66 2.50 -13.89
CA ASP A 56 9.29 2.73 -15.28
C ASP A 56 9.11 4.22 -15.56
N SER A 57 10.07 4.79 -16.30
CA SER A 57 10.17 6.23 -16.57
C SER A 57 8.96 6.80 -17.32
N ARG A 58 8.16 5.99 -18.02
CA ARG A 58 6.91 6.44 -18.66
C ARG A 58 5.93 7.02 -17.65
N TYR A 59 5.94 6.50 -16.43
CA TYR A 59 5.06 6.97 -15.35
C TYR A 59 5.55 8.26 -14.68
N ALA A 60 6.72 8.79 -15.04
CA ALA A 60 7.18 10.08 -14.54
C ALA A 60 6.27 11.23 -15.01
N LYS A 61 5.50 11.03 -16.09
CA LYS A 61 4.56 11.99 -16.68
C LYS A 61 3.16 11.95 -16.07
N VAL A 62 2.91 11.13 -15.05
CA VAL A 62 1.57 11.05 -14.42
C VAL A 62 1.25 12.39 -13.74
N GLU A 63 0.15 13.01 -14.19
CA GLU A 63 -0.39 14.25 -13.62
C GLU A 63 -1.21 13.92 -12.36
N TRP A 64 -0.57 14.00 -11.19
CA TRP A 64 -1.22 13.76 -9.90
C TRP A 64 -2.12 14.93 -9.48
N LEU A 65 -3.28 14.66 -8.90
CA LEU A 65 -4.19 15.69 -8.36
C LEU A 65 -3.65 16.32 -7.08
N ASN A 66 -3.02 15.52 -6.21
CA ASN A 66 -2.42 15.97 -4.96
C ASN A 66 -3.34 16.83 -4.07
N ASN A 67 -4.65 16.53 -4.05
CA ASN A 67 -5.60 17.27 -3.20
C ASN A 67 -5.27 17.09 -1.71
N GLU A 68 -4.91 18.19 -1.05
CA GLU A 68 -4.47 18.20 0.36
C GLU A 68 -5.54 17.72 1.34
N SER A 69 -6.80 18.10 1.13
CA SER A 69 -7.91 17.68 1.99
C SER A 69 -8.16 16.17 1.90
N ALA A 70 -8.13 15.62 0.69
CA ALA A 70 -8.24 14.18 0.47
C ALA A 70 -7.04 13.42 1.08
N PHE A 71 -5.83 13.97 0.97
CA PHE A 71 -4.64 13.39 1.60
C PHE A 71 -4.76 13.36 3.12
N ALA A 72 -5.17 14.46 3.75
CA ALA A 72 -5.36 14.54 5.20
C ALA A 72 -6.42 13.54 5.69
N ARG A 73 -7.54 13.40 4.98
CA ARG A 73 -8.58 12.42 5.30
C ARG A 73 -8.09 10.97 5.12
N TRP A 74 -7.24 10.71 4.14
CA TRP A 74 -6.57 9.41 4.00
C TRP A 74 -5.62 9.13 5.17
N CYS A 75 -4.75 10.08 5.52
CA CYS A 75 -3.84 9.95 6.67
C CYS A 75 -4.60 9.67 7.97
N ALA A 76 -5.75 10.33 8.18
CA ALA A 76 -6.57 10.17 9.37
C ALA A 76 -7.47 8.91 9.39
N GLY A 77 -7.59 8.17 8.27
CA GLY A 77 -8.54 7.06 8.16
C GLY A 77 -10.00 7.53 8.24
N GLN A 78 -10.32 8.59 7.50
CA GLN A 78 -11.64 9.22 7.40
C GLN A 78 -12.09 9.35 5.94
N THR A 79 -11.78 8.37 5.10
CA THR A 79 -12.08 8.36 3.67
C THR A 79 -13.53 7.97 3.36
N GLY A 80 -14.23 7.36 4.31
CA GLY A 80 -15.56 6.77 4.10
C GLY A 80 -15.50 5.41 3.39
N TYR A 81 -14.31 4.82 3.26
CA TYR A 81 -14.10 3.45 2.79
C TYR A 81 -13.62 2.57 3.94
N PRO A 82 -14.45 1.69 4.50
CA PRO A 82 -14.18 1.08 5.81
C PRO A 82 -12.88 0.30 5.91
N VAL A 83 -12.50 -0.44 4.86
CA VAL A 83 -11.24 -1.21 4.84
C VAL A 83 -10.00 -0.33 4.70
N VAL A 84 -10.13 0.83 4.04
CA VAL A 84 -9.05 1.82 3.93
C VAL A 84 -8.87 2.51 5.28
N ASP A 85 -9.98 2.95 5.88
CA ASP A 85 -10.00 3.63 7.16
C ASP A 85 -9.48 2.72 8.28
N ALA A 86 -9.89 1.45 8.30
CA ALA A 86 -9.39 0.45 9.22
C ALA A 86 -7.86 0.29 9.13
N GLY A 87 -7.32 0.20 7.91
CA GLY A 87 -5.88 0.11 7.68
C GLY A 87 -5.13 1.33 8.21
N MET A 88 -5.58 2.52 7.86
CA MET A 88 -4.93 3.77 8.28
C MET A 88 -4.99 3.98 9.79
N ARG A 89 -6.09 3.57 10.44
CA ARG A 89 -6.23 3.61 11.90
C ARG A 89 -5.34 2.57 12.60
N GLU A 90 -5.25 1.34 12.08
CA GLU A 90 -4.30 0.33 12.57
C GLU A 90 -2.87 0.87 12.56
N LEU A 91 -2.47 1.48 11.43
CA LEU A 91 -1.14 2.10 11.29
C LEU A 91 -0.92 3.20 12.31
N ASN A 92 -1.86 4.13 12.42
CA ASN A 92 -1.70 5.29 13.28
C ASN A 92 -1.65 4.93 14.77
N GLU A 93 -2.40 3.91 15.19
CA GLU A 93 -2.47 3.50 16.59
C GLU A 93 -1.33 2.55 16.99
N THR A 94 -0.89 1.67 16.09
CA THR A 94 0.05 0.59 16.44
C THR A 94 1.43 0.70 15.83
N GLY A 95 1.61 1.56 14.82
CA GLY A 95 2.82 1.60 14.00
C GLY A 95 3.03 0.33 13.16
N TYR A 96 2.00 -0.49 13.01
CA TYR A 96 1.96 -1.67 12.15
C TYR A 96 0.71 -1.59 11.27
N MET A 97 0.76 -2.16 10.08
CA MET A 97 -0.43 -2.37 9.25
C MET A 97 -0.34 -3.73 8.57
N HIS A 98 -1.43 -4.50 8.56
CA HIS A 98 -1.47 -5.77 7.84
C HIS A 98 -1.14 -5.59 6.35
N ASN A 99 -0.36 -6.49 5.75
CA ASN A 99 0.15 -6.33 4.37
C ASN A 99 -0.98 -6.09 3.35
N ARG A 100 -2.08 -6.86 3.43
CA ARG A 100 -3.25 -6.64 2.57
C ARG A 100 -3.84 -5.23 2.72
N ALA A 101 -3.89 -4.68 3.94
CA ALA A 101 -4.36 -3.32 4.17
C ALA A 101 -3.36 -2.28 3.62
N ARG A 102 -2.04 -2.52 3.70
CA ARG A 102 -1.03 -1.68 3.03
C ARG A 102 -1.28 -1.60 1.52
N MET A 103 -1.52 -2.73 0.88
CA MET A 103 -1.83 -2.78 -0.56
C MET A 103 -3.11 -2.02 -0.91
N ILE A 104 -4.18 -2.18 -0.13
CA ILE A 104 -5.47 -1.53 -0.37
C ILE A 104 -5.37 -0.02 -0.16
N THR A 105 -4.76 0.42 0.95
CA THR A 105 -4.61 1.85 1.28
C THR A 105 -3.69 2.57 0.30
N ALA A 106 -2.58 1.95 -0.13
CA ALA A 106 -1.68 2.49 -1.13
C ALA A 106 -2.33 2.57 -2.52
N SER A 107 -3.08 1.54 -2.93
CA SER A 107 -3.86 1.58 -4.18
C SER A 107 -4.93 2.67 -4.13
N PHE A 108 -5.62 2.83 -3.00
CA PHE A 108 -6.63 3.88 -2.84
C PHE A 108 -6.02 5.28 -2.96
N LEU A 109 -4.87 5.54 -2.32
CA LEU A 109 -4.19 6.82 -2.43
C LEU A 109 -3.79 7.14 -3.89
N THR A 110 -3.15 6.19 -4.55
CA THR A 110 -2.54 6.40 -5.87
C THR A 110 -3.52 6.31 -7.03
N LYS A 111 -4.61 5.55 -6.87
CA LYS A 111 -5.62 5.34 -7.93
C LYS A 111 -6.91 6.09 -7.64
N HIS A 112 -7.50 5.97 -6.46
CA HIS A 112 -8.78 6.64 -6.19
C HIS A 112 -8.60 8.14 -6.00
N LEU A 113 -7.62 8.53 -5.16
CA LEU A 113 -7.36 9.94 -4.88
C LEU A 113 -6.40 10.57 -5.89
N LEU A 114 -5.71 9.74 -6.67
CA LEU A 114 -4.73 10.17 -7.67
C LEU A 114 -3.68 11.10 -7.05
N ILE A 115 -3.21 10.74 -5.86
CA ILE A 115 -2.17 11.43 -5.11
C ILE A 115 -0.84 10.71 -5.34
N ASP A 116 0.23 11.49 -5.47
CA ASP A 116 1.59 10.97 -5.69
C ASP A 116 1.98 9.96 -4.61
N TRP A 117 2.39 8.77 -5.04
CA TRP A 117 2.80 7.66 -4.19
C TRP A 117 3.90 8.05 -3.19
N ARG A 118 4.78 9.00 -3.55
CA ARG A 118 5.84 9.50 -2.67
C ARG A 118 5.32 10.15 -1.40
N ARG A 119 4.11 10.71 -1.44
CA ARG A 119 3.46 11.29 -0.25
C ARG A 119 3.02 10.20 0.72
N GLY A 120 2.46 9.13 0.18
CA GLY A 120 2.09 7.94 0.95
C GLY A 120 3.30 7.20 1.50
N GLU A 121 4.34 7.03 0.67
CA GLU A 121 5.64 6.46 1.03
C GLU A 121 6.21 7.16 2.26
N ARG A 122 6.31 8.49 2.21
CA ARG A 122 6.82 9.30 3.32
C ARG A 122 5.95 9.21 4.57
N TYR A 123 4.63 9.18 4.40
CA TYR A 123 3.71 9.00 5.53
C TYR A 123 3.93 7.65 6.22
N PHE A 124 4.05 6.57 5.43
CA PHE A 124 4.34 5.24 5.94
C PHE A 124 5.71 5.17 6.62
N ALA A 125 6.74 5.80 6.05
CA ALA A 125 8.06 5.89 6.65
C ALA A 125 8.05 6.54 8.04
N GLY A 126 7.21 7.55 8.24
CA GLY A 126 7.04 8.23 9.53
C GLY A 126 6.17 7.48 10.56
N LYS A 127 5.54 6.37 10.19
CA LYS A 127 4.58 5.64 11.06
C LYS A 127 4.94 4.18 11.30
N LEU A 128 5.54 3.50 10.32
CA LEU A 128 5.83 2.07 10.40
C LEU A 128 7.03 1.77 11.29
N LEU A 129 6.82 0.96 12.33
CA LEU A 129 7.90 0.43 13.18
C LEU A 129 8.79 -0.56 12.43
N ASP A 130 8.25 -1.20 11.40
CA ASP A 130 8.98 -2.11 10.51
C ASP A 130 9.45 -1.44 9.22
N PHE A 131 9.46 -0.10 9.15
CA PHE A 131 9.88 0.62 7.96
C PHE A 131 11.26 0.17 7.50
N GLU A 132 11.32 -0.35 6.28
CA GLU A 132 12.55 -0.66 5.55
C GLU A 132 12.41 -0.01 4.17
N LEU A 133 13.43 0.75 3.76
CA LEU A 133 13.36 1.66 2.62
C LEU A 133 13.05 0.91 1.31
N ALA A 134 13.77 -0.18 1.04
CA ALA A 134 13.64 -0.91 -0.21
C ALA A 134 12.24 -1.52 -0.34
N ALA A 135 11.78 -2.19 0.71
CA ALA A 135 10.45 -2.76 0.76
C ALA A 135 9.35 -1.68 0.69
N ASN A 136 9.51 -0.54 1.38
CA ASN A 136 8.51 0.52 1.36
C ASN A 136 8.38 1.12 -0.06
N VAL A 137 9.49 1.58 -0.64
CA VAL A 137 9.53 2.17 -1.99
C VAL A 137 8.99 1.16 -3.01
N GLY A 138 9.49 -0.07 -2.98
CA GLY A 138 9.07 -1.13 -3.90
C GLY A 138 7.57 -1.41 -3.85
N ASN A 139 6.99 -1.56 -2.65
CA ASN A 139 5.56 -1.79 -2.50
C ASN A 139 4.71 -0.58 -2.92
N TRP A 140 5.15 0.65 -2.64
CA TRP A 140 4.45 1.85 -3.09
C TRP A 140 4.44 1.97 -4.61
N GLN A 141 5.58 1.71 -5.26
CA GLN A 141 5.64 1.69 -6.72
C GLN A 141 4.84 0.54 -7.33
N TRP A 142 4.82 -0.63 -6.68
CA TRP A 142 3.98 -1.76 -7.09
C TRP A 142 2.49 -1.39 -7.06
N ALA A 143 2.03 -0.74 -5.98
CA ALA A 143 0.64 -0.29 -5.83
C ALA A 143 0.27 0.85 -6.80
N ALA A 144 1.22 1.75 -7.07
CA ALA A 144 1.07 2.83 -8.05
C ALA A 144 1.09 2.32 -9.50
N GLY A 145 1.58 1.10 -9.73
CA GLY A 145 1.70 0.51 -11.07
C GLY A 145 2.91 0.99 -11.87
N CYS A 146 3.92 1.57 -11.20
CA CYS A 146 5.12 2.14 -11.84
C CYS A 146 6.43 1.47 -11.42
N GLY A 147 6.35 0.43 -10.58
CA GLY A 147 7.50 -0.33 -10.07
C GLY A 147 7.95 -1.49 -10.95
N CYS A 148 9.05 -2.12 -10.54
CA CYS A 148 9.52 -3.39 -11.10
C CYS A 148 8.50 -4.49 -10.80
N ASP A 149 8.04 -5.22 -11.82
CA ASP A 149 6.95 -6.22 -11.74
C ASP A 149 5.66 -5.69 -11.07
N ALA A 150 5.34 -4.42 -11.33
CA ALA A 150 4.18 -3.76 -10.72
C ALA A 150 2.85 -4.28 -11.28
N ALA A 151 1.80 -4.16 -10.46
CA ALA A 151 0.44 -4.37 -10.93
C ALA A 151 0.15 -3.48 -12.15
N PRO A 152 -0.48 -4.00 -13.22
CA PRO A 152 -0.81 -3.19 -14.38
C PRO A 152 -1.64 -1.96 -13.97
N TYR A 153 -1.37 -0.80 -14.57
CA TYR A 153 -1.97 0.47 -14.12
C TYR A 153 -3.50 0.48 -14.09
N PHE A 154 -4.15 -0.34 -14.93
CA PHE A 154 -5.60 -0.50 -15.02
C PHE A 154 -6.20 -1.38 -13.91
N ARG A 155 -5.36 -2.04 -13.11
CA ARG A 155 -5.78 -2.81 -11.92
C ARG A 155 -6.07 -1.85 -10.77
N VAL A 156 -7.26 -1.29 -10.76
CA VAL A 156 -7.79 -0.47 -9.66
C VAL A 156 -8.59 -1.36 -8.70
N PHE A 157 -8.18 -1.44 -7.43
CA PHE A 157 -8.91 -2.26 -6.45
C PHE A 157 -10.26 -1.64 -6.11
N ASN A 158 -11.33 -2.44 -6.12
CA ASN A 158 -12.58 -2.04 -5.50
C ASN A 158 -12.48 -2.31 -3.98
N PRO A 159 -12.47 -1.30 -3.10
CA PRO A 159 -12.26 -1.52 -1.67
C PRO A 159 -13.34 -2.40 -1.03
N ALA A 160 -14.59 -2.29 -1.47
CA ALA A 160 -15.69 -3.12 -0.96
C ALA A 160 -15.50 -4.60 -1.33
N LEU A 161 -15.07 -4.89 -2.56
CA LEU A 161 -14.75 -6.26 -2.97
C LEU A 161 -13.51 -6.81 -2.27
N GLN A 162 -12.51 -5.97 -1.97
CA GLN A 162 -11.35 -6.38 -1.18
C GLN A 162 -11.76 -6.72 0.26
N ALA A 163 -12.61 -5.89 0.89
CA ALA A 163 -13.15 -6.16 2.21
C ALA A 163 -13.92 -7.49 2.23
N LYS A 164 -14.87 -7.68 1.30
CA LYS A 164 -15.66 -8.92 1.20
C LYS A 164 -14.79 -10.17 1.05
N LYS A 165 -13.67 -10.07 0.32
CA LYS A 165 -12.78 -11.20 0.06
C LYS A 165 -11.85 -11.52 1.23
N PHE A 166 -11.31 -10.50 1.89
CA PHE A 166 -10.22 -10.68 2.87
C PHE A 166 -10.65 -10.44 4.32
N ASP A 167 -11.82 -9.87 4.54
CA ASP A 167 -12.48 -9.69 5.83
C ASP A 167 -13.98 -10.05 5.72
N PRO A 168 -14.32 -11.30 5.34
CA PRO A 168 -15.70 -11.69 5.03
C PRO A 168 -16.66 -11.53 6.22
N GLU A 169 -16.13 -11.61 7.44
CA GLU A 169 -16.89 -11.45 8.69
C GLU A 169 -16.82 -10.01 9.23
N GLY A 170 -16.10 -9.11 8.56
CA GLY A 170 -15.98 -7.70 8.95
C GLY A 170 -15.22 -7.47 10.26
N ARG A 171 -14.52 -8.47 10.81
CA ARG A 171 -13.86 -8.38 12.13
C ARG A 171 -12.73 -7.36 12.13
N TYR A 172 -11.96 -7.27 11.05
CA TYR A 172 -10.87 -6.30 10.95
C TYR A 172 -11.42 -4.89 10.89
N VAL A 173 -12.45 -4.67 10.05
CA VAL A 173 -13.10 -3.36 9.93
C VAL A 173 -13.77 -2.95 11.24
N GLN A 174 -14.56 -3.82 11.87
CA GLN A 174 -15.25 -3.53 13.14
C GLN A 174 -14.28 -3.16 14.26
N ARG A 175 -13.11 -3.80 14.32
CA ARG A 175 -12.09 -3.50 15.33
C ARG A 175 -11.57 -2.06 15.22
N TRP A 176 -11.31 -1.59 14.01
CA TRP A 176 -10.65 -0.29 13.77
C TRP A 176 -11.63 0.83 13.43
N VAL A 177 -12.85 0.49 13.05
CA VAL A 177 -13.94 1.41 12.70
C VAL A 177 -15.20 1.01 13.48
N PRO A 178 -15.18 1.11 14.82
CA PRO A 178 -16.31 0.70 15.66
C PRO A 178 -17.57 1.54 15.43
N GLU A 179 -17.43 2.75 14.88
CA GLU A 179 -18.54 3.64 14.55
C GLU A 179 -19.20 3.36 13.19
N LEU A 180 -18.78 2.32 12.47
CA LEU A 180 -19.36 1.95 11.18
C LEU A 180 -20.87 1.72 11.28
N GLY A 181 -21.62 2.30 10.35
CA GLY A 181 -23.09 2.23 10.33
C GLY A 181 -23.78 3.26 11.24
N THR A 182 -23.04 4.12 11.91
CA THR A 182 -23.58 5.27 12.65
C THR A 182 -23.43 6.57 11.86
N SER A 183 -24.16 7.61 12.24
CA SER A 183 -24.05 8.96 11.67
C SER A 183 -22.68 9.62 11.86
N ARG A 184 -21.79 9.04 12.69
CA ARG A 184 -20.43 9.53 12.91
C ARG A 184 -19.45 9.04 11.83
N TYR A 185 -19.77 7.96 11.12
CA TYR A 185 -18.90 7.45 10.07
C TYR A 185 -19.05 8.33 8.82
N PRO A 186 -17.96 8.83 8.21
CA PRO A 186 -18.06 9.78 7.13
C PRO A 186 -18.53 9.13 5.83
N GLU A 187 -19.21 9.93 5.01
CA GLU A 187 -19.50 9.57 3.63
C GLU A 187 -18.21 9.44 2.79
N PRO A 188 -18.22 8.58 1.74
CA PRO A 188 -17.11 8.41 0.82
C PRO A 188 -16.61 9.74 0.23
N ILE A 189 -15.30 9.98 0.30
CA ILE A 189 -14.67 11.19 -0.26
C ILE A 189 -14.64 11.25 -1.77
N VAL A 190 -14.90 10.12 -2.41
CA VAL A 190 -14.86 9.97 -3.85
C VAL A 190 -15.72 8.79 -4.24
N ASP A 191 -16.46 8.90 -5.35
CA ASP A 191 -17.15 7.77 -5.96
C ASP A 191 -16.16 6.79 -6.61
N HIS A 192 -16.37 5.49 -6.42
CA HIS A 192 -15.44 4.46 -6.89
C HIS A 192 -15.38 4.41 -8.42
N GLU A 193 -16.51 4.44 -9.11
CA GLU A 193 -16.57 4.27 -10.57
C GLU A 193 -15.95 5.46 -11.28
N MET A 194 -16.27 6.67 -10.83
CA MET A 194 -15.64 7.90 -11.30
C MET A 194 -14.13 7.87 -11.05
N ALA A 195 -13.69 7.55 -9.82
CA ALA A 195 -12.28 7.53 -9.48
C ALA A 195 -11.49 6.50 -10.30
N ARG A 196 -12.07 5.31 -10.51
CA ARG A 196 -11.50 4.24 -11.33
C ARG A 196 -11.31 4.70 -12.77
N ARG A 197 -12.33 5.29 -13.40
CA ARG A 197 -12.25 5.79 -14.78
C ARG A 197 -11.18 6.89 -14.90
N ARG A 198 -11.17 7.84 -13.97
CA ARG A 198 -10.17 8.92 -13.91
C ARG A 198 -8.74 8.37 -13.82
N ALA A 199 -8.52 7.41 -12.92
CA ALA A 199 -7.21 6.79 -12.75
C ALA A 199 -6.73 6.15 -14.06
N ILE A 200 -7.55 5.28 -14.67
CA ILE A 200 -7.19 4.59 -15.91
C ILE A 200 -6.85 5.59 -17.01
N ALA A 201 -7.69 6.60 -17.23
CA ALA A 201 -7.45 7.62 -18.24
C ALA A 201 -6.15 8.42 -17.99
N THR A 202 -5.86 8.77 -16.73
CA THR A 202 -4.64 9.52 -16.37
C THR A 202 -3.39 8.68 -16.64
N PHE A 203 -3.38 7.43 -16.19
CA PHE A 203 -2.25 6.53 -16.41
C PHE A 203 -2.07 6.16 -17.89
N GLU A 204 -3.16 5.97 -18.61
CA GLU A 204 -3.12 5.72 -20.06
C GLU A 204 -2.53 6.91 -20.83
N LYS A 205 -2.94 8.14 -20.50
CA LYS A 205 -2.35 9.37 -21.08
C LYS A 205 -0.85 9.44 -20.83
N ALA A 206 -0.39 9.14 -19.61
CA ALA A 206 1.03 9.17 -19.26
C ALA A 206 1.86 8.12 -20.02
N VAL A 207 1.33 6.89 -20.16
CA VAL A 207 2.04 5.77 -20.77
C VAL A 207 2.01 5.79 -22.30
N LYS A 208 0.89 6.23 -22.92
CA LYS A 208 0.71 6.26 -24.38
C LYS A 208 1.00 7.62 -25.02
N GLY A 209 0.90 8.72 -24.27
CA GLY A 209 1.15 10.08 -24.77
C GLY A 209 2.63 10.46 -24.80
N GLY A 210 3.53 9.47 -24.91
CA GLY A 210 4.97 9.63 -24.85
C GLY A 210 5.66 9.25 -26.14
#